data_AF-A0A0D0D8G0-F1
#
_entry.id   AF-A0A0D0D8G0-F1
#
_cell.length_a   1.000
_cell.length_b   1.000
_cell.length_c   1.000
_cell.angle_alpha   90.00
_cell.angle_beta   90.00
_cell.angle_gamma   90.00
#
_symmetry.space_group_name_H-M   'P 1'
#
loop_
_entity.id
_entity.type
_entity.pdbx_description
1 polymer ?
#
loop_
_entity_poly.entity_id
_entity_poly.type
_entity_poly.pdbx_seq_one_letter_code
_entity_poly.pdbx_strand_id
1 'polypeptide(L)' 'MATAANFQAIATLQYKVIVISLKQIMKPDGEFERLLKNQLFVAHVVSVVINEAHCLTEWGEFQLEY' A
#
# COMPACT_ATOMS: atom_id res chain seq x y z
N MET A 1 6.58 -14.98 -1.54
CA MET A 1 6.23 -14.57 -0.16
C MET A 1 7.06 -13.35 0.18
N ALA A 2 6.51 -12.35 0.88
CA ALA A 2 7.33 -11.24 1.37
C ALA A 2 8.28 -11.73 2.47
N THR A 3 9.55 -11.37 2.38
CA THR A 3 10.60 -11.77 3.32
C THR A 3 11.18 -10.57 4.05
N ALA A 4 11.85 -10.78 5.18
CA ALA A 4 12.54 -9.71 5.91
C ALA A 4 13.52 -8.93 5.02
N ALA A 5 14.21 -9.61 4.10
CA ALA A 5 15.11 -8.97 3.14
C ALA A 5 14.38 -8.02 2.19
N ASN A 6 13.15 -8.36 1.76
CA ASN A 6 12.34 -7.45 0.94
C ASN A 6 12.01 -6.17 1.70
N PHE A 7 11.60 -6.27 2.97
CA PHE A 7 11.26 -5.11 3.79
C PHE A 7 12.48 -4.23 4.08
N GLN A 8 13.65 -4.82 4.29
CA GLN A 8 14.89 -4.06 4.43
C GLN A 8 15.25 -3.29 3.15
N ALA A 9 15.12 -3.93 1.99
CA ALA A 9 15.36 -3.29 0.71
C ALA A 9 14.36 -2.14 0.43
N ILE A 10 13.09 -2.30 0.84
CA ILE A 10 12.09 -1.23 0.78
C ILE A 10 12.44 -0.07 1.72
N ALA A 11 12.78 -0.36 2.98
CA ALA A 11 13.14 0.66 3.97
C ALA A 11 14.39 1.46 3.57
N THR A 12 15.28 0.85 2.78
CA THR A 12 16.50 1.47 2.24
C THR A 12 16.30 2.06 0.84
N LEU A 13 15.05 2.23 0.40
CA LEU A 13 14.66 2.93 -0.82
C LEU A 13 15.23 2.33 -2.11
N GLN A 14 15.45 1.00 -2.13
CA GLN A 14 16.00 0.30 -3.31
C GLN A 14 15.00 0.11 -4.45
N TYR A 15 13.71 0.35 -4.19
CA TYR A 15 12.63 0.19 -5.17
C TYR A 15 11.93 1.50 -5.46
N LYS A 16 11.58 1.72 -6.73
CA LYS A 16 10.76 2.85 -7.18
C LYS A 16 9.26 2.53 -7.15
N VAL A 17 8.90 1.27 -7.36
CA VAL A 17 7.52 0.78 -7.38
C VAL A 17 7.44 -0.46 -6.49
N ILE A 18 6.45 -0.47 -5.62
CA ILE A 18 6.18 -1.56 -4.68
C ILE A 18 4.75 -2.01 -4.93
N VAL A 19 4.56 -3.23 -5.42
CA VAL A 19 3.25 -3.82 -5.69
C VAL A 19 2.97 -4.88 -4.64
N ILE A 20 1.86 -4.73 -3.92
CA ILE A 20 1.46 -5.64 -2.84
C ILE A 20 -0.03 -5.94 -2.92
N SER A 21 -0.42 -7.06 -2.29
CA SER A 21 -1.83 -7.35 -2.06
C SER A 21 -2.32 -6.65 -0.80
N LEU A 22 -3.64 -6.38 -0.72
CA LEU A 22 -4.29 -5.83 0.48
C LEU A 22 -4.00 -6.67 1.74
N LYS A 23 -3.83 -7.99 1.60
CA LYS A 23 -3.48 -8.87 2.72
C LYS A 23 -2.16 -8.50 3.40
N GLN A 24 -1.21 -7.90 2.67
CA GLN A 24 0.06 -7.46 3.25
C GLN A 24 -0.08 -6.16 4.04
N ILE A 25 -0.97 -5.26 3.62
CA ILE A 25 -1.17 -3.96 4.28
C ILE A 25 -2.10 -4.07 5.50
N MET A 26 -3.06 -4.99 5.46
CA MET A 26 -4.06 -5.17 6.51
C MET A 26 -3.61 -6.11 7.65
N LYS A 27 -2.37 -6.62 7.59
CA LYS A 27 -1.86 -7.51 8.65
C LYS A 27 -1.59 -6.66 9.91
N PRO A 28 -2.23 -6.96 11.05
CA PRO A 28 -1.97 -6.24 12.30
C PRO A 28 -0.52 -6.43 12.73
N ASP A 29 0.11 -5.35 13.20
CA ASP A 29 1.54 -5.29 13.53
C ASP A 29 2.43 -5.79 12.37
N GLY A 30 1.94 -5.58 11.14
CA GLY A 30 2.60 -6.01 9.92
C GLY A 30 3.82 -5.16 9.58
N GLU A 31 4.73 -5.72 8.80
CA GLU A 31 5.94 -5.02 8.37
C GLU A 31 5.62 -3.74 7.55
N PHE A 32 4.51 -3.71 6.81
CA PHE A 32 4.05 -2.49 6.13
C PHE A 32 3.56 -1.42 7.09
N GLU A 33 2.95 -1.78 8.22
CA GLU A 33 2.61 -0.81 9.26
C GLU A 33 3.87 -0.15 9.83
N ARG A 34 4.93 -0.95 10.07
CA ARG A 34 6.24 -0.42 10.49
C ARG A 34 6.87 0.48 9.44
N LEU A 35 6.81 0.09 8.16
CA LEU A 35 7.32 0.91 7.05
C LEU A 35 6.56 2.24 6.91
N LEU A 36 5.23 2.23 7.03
CA LEU A 36 4.40 3.43 6.94
C LEU A 36 4.55 4.37 8.16
N LYS A 37 5.14 3.89 9.27
CA LYS A 37 5.56 4.72 10.41
C LYS A 37 6.99 5.25 10.26
N ASN A 38 7.78 4.76 9.29
CA ASN A 38 9.14 5.24 9.05
C ASN A 38 9.10 6.55 8.24
N GLN A 39 9.48 7.65 8.87
CA GLN A 39 9.45 9.00 8.27
C GLN A 39 10.29 9.10 7.00
N LEU A 40 11.46 8.45 6.95
CA LEU A 40 12.31 8.48 5.76
C LEU A 40 11.59 7.81 4.59
N PHE A 41 10.97 6.65 4.82
CA PHE A 41 10.23 5.94 3.77
C PHE A 41 9.04 6.79 3.28
N VAL A 42 8.20 7.28 4.20
CA VAL A 42 7.00 8.05 3.86
C VAL A 42 7.35 9.34 3.09
N ALA A 43 8.42 10.03 3.46
CA ALA A 43 8.87 11.23 2.75
C ALA A 43 9.25 10.97 1.27
N HIS A 44 9.54 9.72 0.91
CA HIS A 44 9.88 9.31 -0.45
C HIS A 44 8.71 8.65 -1.21
N VAL A 45 7.55 8.46 -0.56
CA VAL A 45 6.34 7.96 -1.24
C VAL A 45 5.69 9.11 -2.00
N VAL A 46 5.73 9.03 -3.33
CA VAL A 46 5.15 10.07 -4.20
C VAL A 46 3.66 9.84 -4.45
N SER A 47 3.22 8.58 -4.53
CA SER A 47 1.83 8.24 -4.83
C SER A 47 1.47 6.84 -4.34
N VAL A 48 0.20 6.64 -3.96
CA VAL A 48 -0.38 5.33 -3.69
C VAL A 48 -1.49 5.08 -4.72
N VAL A 49 -1.42 3.94 -5.41
CA VAL A 49 -2.42 3.53 -6.41
C VAL A 49 -3.12 2.28 -5.90
N ILE A 50 -4.45 2.33 -5.83
CA ILE A 50 -5.28 1.19 -5.43
C ILE A 50 -5.89 0.60 -6.69
N ASN A 51 -5.41 -0.60 -7.06
CA ASN A 51 -6.07 -1.37 -8.12
C ASN A 51 -7.40 -1.95 -7.62
N GLU A 52 -8.38 -2.06 -8.50
CA GLU A 52 -9.75 -2.47 -8.15
C GLU A 52 -10.33 -1.69 -6.96
N ALA A 53 -10.18 -0.37 -6.94
CA ALA A 53 -10.74 0.47 -5.87
C ALA A 53 -12.26 0.28 -5.70
N HIS A 54 -12.95 -0.17 -6.75
CA HIS A 54 -14.36 -0.56 -6.70
C HIS A 54 -14.65 -1.74 -5.75
N CYS A 55 -13.64 -2.51 -5.32
CA CYS A 55 -13.79 -3.55 -4.29
C CYS A 55 -13.84 -3.00 -2.85
N LEU A 56 -13.54 -1.70 -2.65
CA LEU A 56 -13.52 -1.08 -1.32
C LEU A 56 -14.91 -0.77 -0.78
N THR A 57 -15.87 -0.53 -1.68
CA THR A 57 -17.25 -0.21 -1.34
C THR A 57 -18.17 -1.00 -2.25
N GLU A 58 -19.42 -1.14 -1.83
CA GLU A 58 -20.47 -1.50 -2.79
C GLU A 58 -20.58 -0.40 -3.85
N TRP A 59 -21.09 -0.76 -5.02
CA TRP A 59 -21.37 0.20 -6.08
C TRP A 59 -22.40 1.19 -5.57
N GLY A 60 -22.14 2.50 -5.74
CA GLY A 60 -23.15 3.52 -5.48
C GLY A 60 -24.33 3.37 -6.44
N GLU A 61 -25.50 3.86 -6.06
CA GLU A 61 -26.63 3.93 -6.99
C GLU A 61 -26.30 4.85 -8.17
N PHE A 62 -26.76 4.44 -9.36
CA PHE A 62 -26.62 5.26 -10.56
C PHE A 62 -27.39 6.56 -10.38
N GLN A 63 -26.66 7.69 -10.28
CA GLN A 63 -27.29 9.01 -10.24
C GLN A 63 -27.50 9.49 -11.67
N LEU A 64 -28.77 9.63 -12.04
CA LEU A 64 -29.22 9.95 -13.40
C LEU A 64 -29.02 11.43 -13.78
N GLU A 65 -28.59 12.27 -12.84
CA GLU A 65 -28.51 13.74 -13.00
C GLU A 65 -27.10 14.25 -13.38
N TYR A 66 -26.19 13.36 -13.81
CA TYR A 66 -24.92 13.72 -14.44
C TYR A 66 -24.82 13.13 -15.84
#